data_AF-A0A1Y6F7I4-F1
#
_entry.id   AF-A0A1Y6F7I4-F1
#
_cell.length_a   1.000
_cell.length_b   1.000
_cell.length_c   1.000
_cell.angle_alpha   90.00
_cell.angle_beta   90.00
_cell.angle_gamma   90.00
#
_symmetry.space_group_name_H-M   'P 1'
#
loop_
_entity.id
_entity.type
_entity.pdbx_description
1 polymer ?
#
loop_
_entity_poly.entity_id
_entity_poly.type
_entity_poly.pdbx_seq_one_letter_code
_entity_poly.pdbx_strand_id
1 'polypeptide(L)'
;MKILALGSAIFLAALLAIIGFAMIPGGPEDYVGPMRMGLASLVMLPAGYWLIADKILSAKYAAMIVLAMGITIAALWIPLLRSRLMMLAHGGAMAFWTALWAIASLPFLRVVTKDLRKPRK
;
A
#
# COMPACT_ATOMS: atom_id res chain seq x y z
N MET A 1 4.79 6.63 21.03
CA MET A 1 3.82 6.38 19.92
C MET A 1 4.41 6.64 18.54
N LYS A 2 5.09 7.78 18.28
CA LYS A 2 5.67 8.09 16.96
C LYS A 2 6.68 7.05 16.45
N ILE A 3 7.57 6.57 17.33
CA ILE A 3 8.60 5.58 16.99
C ILE A 3 7.98 4.24 16.54
N LEU A 4 6.94 3.76 17.24
CA LEU A 4 6.23 2.54 16.86
C LEU A 4 5.50 2.69 15.52
N ALA A 5 4.84 3.83 15.30
CA ALA A 5 4.19 4.12 14.03
C ALA A 5 5.22 4.15 12.89
N LEU A 6 6.33 4.85 13.05
CA LEU A 6 7.38 4.92 12.04
C LEU A 6 8.05 3.56 11.80
N GLY A 7 8.37 2.81 12.86
CA GLY A 7 8.95 1.47 12.75
C GLY A 7 8.04 0.51 11.99
N SER A 8 6.73 0.53 12.28
CA SER A 8 5.75 -0.28 11.52
C SER A 8 5.62 0.16 10.06
N ALA A 9 5.69 1.47 9.78
CA ALA A 9 5.64 1.99 8.41
C ALA A 9 6.84 1.56 7.58
N ILE A 10 8.05 1.66 8.15
CA ILE A 10 9.29 1.23 7.51
C ILE A 10 9.24 -0.28 7.25
N PHE A 11 8.81 -1.07 8.23
CA PHE A 11 8.68 -2.52 8.07
C PHE A 11 7.70 -2.90 6.96
N LEU A 12 6.49 -2.33 6.95
CA LEU A 12 5.49 -2.60 5.91
C LEU A 12 5.99 -2.19 4.53
N ALA A 13 6.66 -1.04 4.43
CA ALA A 13 7.23 -0.56 3.18
C ALA A 13 8.36 -1.47 2.66
N ALA A 14 9.25 -1.92 3.56
CA ALA A 14 10.31 -2.85 3.21
C ALA A 14 9.74 -4.18 2.70
N LEU A 15 8.71 -4.71 3.35
CA LEU A 15 8.03 -5.92 2.87
C LEU A 15 7.43 -5.72 1.48
N LEU A 16 6.72 -4.62 1.25
CA LEU A 16 6.14 -4.30 -0.06
C LEU A 16 7.21 -4.18 -1.16
N ALA A 17 8.36 -3.57 -0.84
CA ALA A 17 9.51 -3.50 -1.74
C ALA A 17 10.08 -4.89 -2.04
N ILE A 18 10.33 -5.72 -1.02
CA ILE A 18 10.87 -7.07 -1.18
C ILE A 18 9.95 -7.94 -2.04
N ILE A 19 8.63 -7.90 -1.80
CA ILE A 19 7.68 -8.69 -2.58
C ILE A 19 7.62 -8.17 -4.02
N GLY A 20 7.60 -6.84 -4.22
CA GLY A 20 7.67 -6.25 -5.56
C GLY A 20 8.93 -6.68 -6.31
N PHE A 21 10.07 -6.78 -5.62
CA PHE A 21 11.30 -7.33 -6.19
C PHE A 21 11.21 -8.82 -6.49
N ALA A 22 10.67 -9.64 -5.59
CA ALA A 22 10.55 -11.09 -5.77
C ALA A 22 9.72 -11.47 -7.01
N MET A 23 8.87 -10.56 -7.48
CA MET A 23 8.06 -10.74 -8.68
C MET A 23 8.80 -10.49 -10.00
N ILE A 24 9.99 -9.88 -9.99
CA ILE A 24 10.78 -9.58 -11.22
C ILE A 24 11.57 -10.80 -11.73
N PRO A 25 12.42 -11.48 -10.94
CA PRO A 25 13.34 -12.48 -11.49
C PRO A 25 12.67 -13.77 -11.95
N GLY A 26 11.38 -13.96 -11.68
CA GLY A 26 10.65 -15.19 -11.99
C GLY A 26 9.42 -15.00 -12.88
N GLY A 27 9.19 -13.82 -13.46
CA GLY A 27 7.91 -13.47 -14.08
C GLY A 27 7.93 -12.48 -15.26
N PRO A 28 6.79 -12.32 -15.96
CA PRO A 28 6.63 -11.43 -17.10
C PRO A 28 6.99 -9.96 -16.82
N GLU A 29 7.44 -9.24 -17.86
CA GLU A 29 7.86 -7.83 -17.78
C GLU A 29 6.79 -6.87 -17.22
N ASP A 30 5.52 -7.29 -17.23
CA ASP A 30 4.40 -6.60 -16.59
C ASP A 30 4.61 -6.37 -15.07
N TYR A 31 5.56 -7.07 -14.43
CA TYR A 31 5.86 -6.97 -13.00
C TYR A 31 6.87 -5.89 -12.59
N VAL A 32 7.27 -5.04 -13.54
CA VAL A 32 7.98 -3.80 -13.20
C VAL A 32 7.08 -2.84 -12.39
N GLY A 33 5.75 -2.93 -12.57
CA GLY A 33 4.76 -2.14 -11.84
C GLY A 33 4.82 -2.35 -10.32
N PRO A 34 4.58 -3.58 -9.81
CA PRO A 34 4.64 -3.86 -8.37
C PRO A 34 5.98 -3.52 -7.73
N MET A 35 7.10 -3.72 -8.42
CA MET A 35 8.43 -3.31 -7.93
C MET A 35 8.53 -1.80 -7.73
N ARG A 36 8.17 -1.00 -8.74
CA ARG A 36 8.20 0.47 -8.63
C ARG A 36 7.32 0.96 -7.49
N MET A 37 6.14 0.35 -7.33
CA MET A 37 5.21 0.69 -6.24
C MET A 37 5.75 0.26 -4.87
N GLY A 38 6.36 -0.92 -4.78
CA GLY A 38 7.05 -1.38 -3.58
C GLY A 38 8.18 -0.44 -3.17
N LEU A 39 9.00 -0.01 -4.12
CA LEU A 39 10.07 0.97 -3.90
C LEU A 39 9.52 2.34 -3.48
N ALA A 40 8.48 2.84 -4.14
CA ALA A 40 7.85 4.10 -3.76
C ALA A 40 7.31 4.08 -2.32
N SER A 41 6.82 2.92 -1.86
CA SER A 41 6.31 2.74 -0.50
C SER A 41 7.35 2.99 0.59
N LEU A 42 8.65 2.77 0.31
CA LEU A 42 9.78 3.02 1.24
C LEU A 42 9.85 4.47 1.71
N VAL A 43 9.31 5.40 0.92
CA VAL A 43 9.26 6.81 1.28
C VAL A 43 7.84 7.20 1.68
N MET A 44 6.84 6.78 0.89
CA MET A 44 5.47 7.23 1.06
C MET A 44 4.83 6.77 2.37
N LEU A 45 5.03 5.51 2.78
CA LEU A 45 4.41 4.99 4.02
C LEU A 45 5.03 5.62 5.27
N PRO A 46 6.37 5.67 5.43
CA PRO A 46 6.98 6.38 6.55
C PRO A 46 6.54 7.85 6.64
N ALA A 47 6.52 8.57 5.52
CA ALA A 47 6.06 9.95 5.48
C ALA A 47 4.59 10.08 5.88
N GLY A 48 3.70 9.27 5.31
CA GLY A 48 2.28 9.29 5.63
C GLY A 48 1.99 8.97 7.11
N TYR A 49 2.67 7.97 7.66
CA TYR A 49 2.51 7.59 9.07
C TYR A 49 3.08 8.66 10.00
N TRP A 50 4.19 9.30 9.64
CA TRP A 50 4.74 10.44 10.37
C TRP A 50 3.74 11.59 10.43
N LEU A 51 3.15 11.98 9.29
CA LEU A 51 2.15 13.04 9.21
C LEU A 51 0.89 12.73 10.03
N ILE A 52 0.48 11.46 10.10
CA ILE A 52 -0.60 11.01 10.99
C ILE A 52 -0.18 11.17 12.46
N ALA A 53 1.03 10.75 12.81
CA ALA A 53 1.53 10.79 14.17
C ALA A 53 1.70 12.23 14.68
N ASP A 54 2.01 13.18 13.79
CA ASP A 54 2.04 14.62 14.05
C ASP A 54 0.67 15.29 13.95
N LYS A 55 -0.39 14.54 13.60
CA LYS A 55 -1.76 15.02 13.43
C LYS A 55 -1.91 16.14 12.38
N ILE A 56 -1.03 16.15 11.38
CA ILE A 56 -1.02 17.15 10.30
C ILE A 56 -1.87 16.68 9.11
N LEU A 57 -2.01 15.36 8.93
CA LEU A 57 -2.76 14.78 7.80
C LEU A 57 -4.28 14.95 7.99
N SER A 58 -4.93 15.62 7.03
CA SER A 58 -6.40 15.77 7.01
C SER A 58 -7.11 14.54 6.43
N ALA A 59 -8.40 14.36 6.74
CA ALA A 59 -9.20 13.25 6.20
C ALA A 59 -9.28 13.24 4.67
N LYS A 60 -9.31 14.42 4.01
CA LYS A 60 -9.32 14.49 2.54
C LYS A 60 -8.07 13.84 1.95
N TYR A 61 -6.88 14.20 2.46
CA TYR A 61 -5.63 13.63 1.99
C TYR A 61 -5.51 12.14 2.34
N ALA A 62 -5.92 11.75 3.55
CA ALA A 62 -5.96 10.34 3.93
C ALA A 62 -6.87 9.51 3.01
N ALA A 63 -8.03 10.03 2.62
CA ALA A 63 -8.95 9.37 1.68
C ALA A 63 -8.33 9.26 0.28
N MET A 64 -7.65 10.30 -0.21
CA MET A 64 -6.95 10.26 -1.49
C MET A 64 -5.84 9.20 -1.50
N ILE A 65 -5.09 9.07 -0.39
CA ILE A 65 -4.06 8.03 -0.24
C ILE A 65 -4.70 6.65 -0.34
N VAL A 66 -5.75 6.37 0.43
CA VAL A 66 -6.46 5.08 0.40
C VAL A 66 -6.99 4.77 -1.00
N LEU A 67 -7.58 5.75 -1.68
CA LEU A 67 -8.07 5.58 -3.04
C LEU A 67 -6.95 5.25 -4.01
N ALA A 68 -5.82 5.96 -3.94
CA ALA A 68 -4.64 5.70 -4.78
C ALA A 68 -4.07 4.30 -4.54
N MET A 69 -4.05 3.83 -3.28
CA MET A 69 -3.65 2.46 -2.92
C MET A 69 -4.58 1.43 -3.58
N GLY A 70 -5.90 1.65 -3.51
CA GLY A 70 -6.90 0.76 -4.12
C GLY A 70 -6.79 0.71 -5.66
N ILE A 71 -6.64 1.87 -6.31
CA ILE A 71 -6.43 1.95 -7.77
C ILE A 71 -5.15 1.21 -8.17
N THR A 72 -4.07 1.40 -7.41
CA THR A 72 -2.80 0.71 -7.65
C THR A 72 -2.97 -0.79 -7.58
N ILE A 73 -3.61 -1.31 -6.53
CA ILE A 73 -3.91 -2.74 -6.40
C ILE A 73 -4.70 -3.21 -7.63
N ALA A 74 -5.81 -2.55 -7.96
CA ALA A 74 -6.65 -2.94 -9.08
C ALA A 74 -5.87 -3.02 -10.40
N ALA A 75 -5.01 -2.02 -10.67
CA ALA A 75 -4.17 -1.99 -11.87
C ALA A 75 -3.17 -3.16 -11.92
N LEU A 76 -2.56 -3.49 -10.79
CA LEU A 76 -1.55 -4.55 -10.71
C LEU A 76 -2.13 -5.97 -10.79
N TRP A 77 -3.42 -6.14 -10.52
CA TRP A 77 -4.11 -7.41 -10.73
C TRP A 77 -4.46 -7.68 -12.20
N ILE A 78 -4.50 -6.65 -13.05
CA ILE A 78 -4.91 -6.78 -14.46
C ILE A 78 -4.08 -7.84 -15.22
N PRO A 79 -2.72 -7.85 -15.16
CA PRO A 79 -1.92 -8.84 -15.89
C PRO A 79 -2.21 -10.28 -15.45
N LEU A 80 -2.42 -10.52 -14.15
CA LEU A 80 -2.71 -11.86 -13.61
C LEU A 80 -4.05 -12.39 -14.14
N LEU A 81 -5.05 -11.53 -14.22
CA LEU A 81 -6.39 -11.92 -14.70
C LEU A 81 -6.40 -12.24 -16.20
N ARG A 82 -5.41 -11.74 -16.96
CA ARG A 82 -5.26 -12.03 -18.39
C ARG A 82 -4.58 -13.37 -18.68
N SER A 83 -3.84 -13.95 -17.72
CA SER A 83 -3.06 -15.16 -17.94
C SER A 83 -3.10 -16.11 -16.75
N ARG A 84 -3.62 -17.33 -16.98
CA ARG A 84 -3.67 -18.39 -15.97
C ARG A 84 -2.26 -18.77 -15.46
N LEU A 85 -1.26 -18.75 -16.34
CA LEU A 85 0.12 -19.04 -15.98
C LEU A 85 0.69 -17.98 -15.04
N MET A 86 0.42 -16.70 -15.31
CA MET A 86 0.80 -15.60 -14.41
C MET A 86 0.11 -15.72 -13.05
N MET A 87 -1.18 -16.07 -13.05
CA MET A 87 -1.93 -16.26 -11.82
C MET A 87 -1.37 -17.39 -10.96
N LEU A 88 -0.91 -18.50 -11.57
CA LEU A 88 -0.28 -19.61 -10.84
C LEU A 88 1.12 -19.26 -10.32
N ALA A 89 1.93 -18.56 -11.12
CA ALA A 89 3.30 -18.22 -10.76
C ALA A 89 3.38 -17.12 -9.68
N HIS A 90 2.49 -16.13 -9.73
CA HIS A 90 2.61 -14.91 -8.92
C HIS A 90 1.35 -14.54 -8.13
N GLY A 91 0.25 -15.28 -8.26
CA GLY A 91 -1.00 -14.98 -7.56
C GLY A 91 -0.84 -14.94 -6.04
N GLY A 92 -0.04 -15.84 -5.47
CA GLY A 92 0.27 -15.84 -4.04
C GLY A 92 1.03 -14.59 -3.60
N ALA A 93 2.07 -14.20 -4.35
CA ALA A 93 2.83 -12.98 -4.08
C ALA A 93 1.95 -11.73 -4.18
N MET A 94 1.09 -11.63 -5.21
CA MET A 94 0.14 -10.52 -5.36
C MET A 94 -0.92 -10.48 -4.26
N ALA A 95 -1.44 -11.62 -3.83
CA ALA A 95 -2.38 -11.69 -2.73
C ALA A 95 -1.73 -11.17 -1.43
N PHE A 96 -0.49 -11.60 -1.14
CA PHE A 96 0.25 -11.13 0.02
C PHE A 96 0.58 -9.63 -0.07
N TRP A 97 1.01 -9.16 -1.24
CA TRP A 97 1.24 -7.74 -1.52
C TRP A 97 -0.01 -6.88 -1.30
N THR A 98 -1.16 -7.37 -1.77
CA THR A 98 -2.47 -6.72 -1.58
C THR A 98 -2.86 -6.65 -0.11
N ALA A 99 -2.66 -7.75 0.64
CA ALA A 99 -2.95 -7.79 2.07
C ALA A 99 -2.09 -6.77 2.85
N LEU A 100 -0.81 -6.61 2.49
CA LEU A 100 0.05 -5.61 3.12
C LEU A 100 -0.40 -4.18 2.82
N TRP A 101 -0.81 -3.87 1.59
CA TRP A 101 -1.41 -2.56 1.30
C TRP A 101 -2.70 -2.32 2.08
N ALA A 102 -3.55 -3.33 2.22
CA ALA A 102 -4.77 -3.24 3.02
C ALA A 102 -4.43 -2.92 4.49
N ILE A 103 -3.46 -3.63 5.09
CA ILE A 103 -3.00 -3.37 6.46
C ILE A 103 -2.39 -1.96 6.57
N ALA A 104 -1.56 -1.56 5.61
CA ALA A 104 -0.94 -0.24 5.56
C ALA A 104 -1.98 0.89 5.42
N SER A 105 -3.16 0.60 4.86
CA SER A 105 -4.24 1.57 4.69
C SER A 105 -5.00 1.89 5.98
N LEU A 106 -4.95 1.00 6.99
CA LEU A 106 -5.77 1.08 8.19
C LEU A 106 -5.60 2.41 8.97
N PRO A 107 -4.38 2.95 9.17
CA PRO A 107 -4.23 4.22 9.87
C PRO A 107 -4.84 5.39 9.09
N PHE A 108 -4.74 5.39 7.76
CA PHE A 108 -5.35 6.41 6.92
C PHE A 108 -6.89 6.31 6.97
N LEU A 109 -7.45 5.10 6.84
CA LEU A 109 -8.88 4.83 6.99
C LEU A 109 -9.41 5.30 8.35
N ARG A 110 -8.62 5.11 9.42
CA ARG A 110 -8.96 5.61 10.75
C ARG A 110 -9.02 7.14 10.80
N VAL A 111 -8.14 7.85 10.09
CA VAL A 111 -8.20 9.31 9.99
C VAL A 111 -9.48 9.74 9.26
N VAL A 112 -9.78 9.11 8.11
CA VAL A 112 -10.99 9.39 7.32
C VAL A 112 -12.25 9.21 8.16
N THR A 113 -12.38 8.07 8.84
CA THR A 113 -13.59 7.73 9.61
C THR A 113 -13.76 8.56 10.88
N LYS A 114 -12.67 9.02 11.51
CA LYS A 114 -12.76 9.92 12.68
C LYS A 114 -13.39 11.26 12.34
N ASP A 115 -13.05 11.85 11.20
CA ASP A 115 -13.63 13.14 10.81
C ASP A 115 -15.11 13.02 10.41
N LEU A 116 -15.54 11.87 9.87
CA LEU A 116 -16.97 11.59 9.60
C LEU A 116 -17.83 11.55 10.88
N ARG A 117 -17.24 11.28 12.05
CA ARG A 117 -17.95 11.22 13.34
C ARG A 117 -18.07 12.58 14.04
N LYS A 118 -17.41 13.63 13.55
CA LYS A 118 -17.56 14.97 14.15
C LYS A 118 -18.91 15.55 13.71
N PRO A 119 -19.78 15.98 14.63
CA PRO A 119 -21.01 16.66 14.26
C PRO A 119 -20.66 17.92 13.45
N ARG A 120 -21.24 18.07 12.26
CA ARG A 120 -21.16 19.32 11.50
C ARG A 120 -21.85 20.39 12.34
N LYS A 121 -21.07 21.35 12.84
CA LYS A 121 -21.60 22.58 13.46
C LYS A 121 -22.18 23.48 12.38
#